data_AF-N1U0J0-F1
#
_entry.id   AF-N1U0J0-F1
#
_cell.length_a   1.000
_cell.length_b   1.000
_cell.length_c   1.000
_cell.angle_alpha   90.00
_cell.angle_beta   90.00
_cell.angle_gamma   90.00
#
_symmetry.space_group_name_H-M   'P 1'
#
loop_
_entity.id
_entity.type
_entity.pdbx_description
1 polymer ?
#
loop_
_entity_poly.entity_id
_entity_poly.type
_entity_poly.pdbx_seq_one_letter_code
_entity_poly.pdbx_strand_id
1 'polypeptide(L)'
;MKENHNILNLPQDLVDDLSSGRRIETEQGWFDLASIKEVHFNSVEIGPFTSEEKGQYYTNSVGLIKDSEAYGECTEILVWLPRLQLYGTWDHSHDELHIFPNTTWTDMKSNLASYIEAQWGRYEGSKEIEFLTLESADDYPSAFDFIPYVLDQTVEKLPDEKLCEFLNQYETSILRHCHVSGLDNAYFALANVYFRLGAKNPDQEKIWKEKCVQILSYYSENTFHYLREGAEICVWASADLGLQVFQDLLDEDQAQQPEYFGGAILSAFLIYFPDRWES
;
A
#
# COMPACT_ATOMS: atom_id res chain seq x y z
N MET A 1 -4.70 15.93 -7.09
CA MET A 1 -5.67 15.43 -8.09
C MET A 1 -6.96 15.13 -7.34
N LYS A 2 -8.13 15.45 -7.91
CA LYS A 2 -9.40 15.02 -7.29
C LYS A 2 -9.53 13.52 -7.57
N GLU A 3 -9.42 12.70 -6.54
CA GLU A 3 -9.67 11.26 -6.67
C GLU A 3 -11.06 11.06 -7.24
N ASN A 4 -11.09 10.53 -8.47
CA ASN A 4 -12.32 10.18 -9.15
C ASN A 4 -13.00 9.10 -8.32
N HIS A 5 -14.10 9.45 -7.66
CA HIS A 5 -14.99 8.52 -6.97
C HIS A 5 -15.55 7.42 -7.91
N ASN A 6 -15.27 7.51 -9.21
CA ASN A 6 -15.55 6.50 -10.25
C ASN A 6 -14.59 5.30 -10.28
N ILE A 7 -13.46 5.29 -9.54
CA ILE A 7 -12.47 4.21 -9.63
C ILE A 7 -12.85 2.97 -8.79
N LEU A 8 -13.76 3.09 -7.83
CA LEU A 8 -13.93 2.05 -6.80
C LEU A 8 -15.32 1.41 -6.75
N ASN A 9 -16.19 1.75 -7.71
CA ASN A 9 -17.50 1.11 -7.89
C ASN A 9 -18.27 0.90 -6.57
N LEU A 10 -18.30 1.92 -5.71
CA LEU A 10 -19.02 1.83 -4.44
C LEU A 10 -20.50 1.55 -4.71
N PRO A 11 -21.12 0.56 -4.03
CA PRO A 11 -22.54 0.28 -4.18
C PRO A 11 -23.38 1.50 -3.79
N GLN A 12 -24.44 1.78 -4.56
CA GLN A 12 -25.26 2.98 -4.33
C GLN A 12 -25.93 2.97 -2.95
N ASP A 13 -26.33 1.79 -2.46
CA ASP A 13 -26.96 1.64 -1.14
C ASP A 13 -25.98 1.91 0.02
N LEU A 14 -24.69 1.66 -0.17
CA LEU A 14 -23.62 2.11 0.72
C LEU A 14 -23.48 3.63 0.68
N VAL A 15 -23.34 4.22 -0.52
CA VAL A 15 -23.16 5.67 -0.69
C VAL A 15 -24.30 6.47 -0.04
N ASP A 16 -25.54 6.00 -0.20
CA ASP A 16 -26.71 6.66 0.39
C ASP A 16 -26.69 6.64 1.94
N ASP A 17 -26.23 5.53 2.53
CA ASP A 17 -26.17 5.34 3.99
C ASP A 17 -24.98 6.08 4.63
N LEU A 18 -23.82 6.14 3.96
CA LEU A 18 -22.61 6.82 4.45
C LEU A 18 -22.69 8.36 4.37
N SER A 19 -23.88 8.93 4.09
CA SER A 19 -24.12 10.37 4.17
C SER A 19 -23.95 10.94 5.59
N SER A 20 -24.06 10.09 6.61
CA SER A 20 -23.72 10.41 8.02
C SER A 20 -23.01 9.22 8.68
N GLY A 21 -21.83 9.46 9.27
CA GLY A 21 -21.15 8.46 10.09
C GLY A 21 -21.95 8.10 11.34
N ARG A 22 -21.68 6.93 11.91
CA ARG A 22 -22.30 6.47 13.17
C ARG A 22 -21.37 5.54 13.95
N ARG A 23 -21.53 5.52 15.27
CA ARG A 23 -20.85 4.57 16.15
C ARG A 23 -21.55 3.22 16.14
N ILE A 24 -20.74 2.16 16.14
CA ILE A 24 -21.15 0.76 16.25
C ILE A 24 -20.50 0.22 17.51
N GLU A 25 -21.32 -0.34 18.41
CA GLU A 25 -20.84 -0.96 19.65
C GLU A 25 -20.70 -2.47 19.42
N THR A 26 -19.57 -3.05 19.82
CA THR A 26 -19.30 -4.49 19.71
C THR A 26 -18.67 -5.02 21.01
N GLU A 27 -18.31 -6.31 21.06
CA GLU A 27 -17.61 -6.89 22.23
C GLU A 27 -16.16 -6.41 22.34
N GLN A 28 -15.50 -6.08 21.22
CA GLN A 28 -14.15 -5.53 21.20
C GLN A 28 -14.08 -4.02 21.49
N GLY A 29 -15.22 -3.35 21.70
CA GLY A 29 -15.31 -1.91 21.94
C GLY A 29 -16.13 -1.20 20.87
N TRP A 30 -15.94 0.11 20.76
CA TRP A 30 -16.64 0.92 19.76
C TRP A 30 -15.85 1.07 18.45
N PHE A 31 -16.60 1.18 17.35
CA PHE A 31 -16.10 1.42 15.99
C PHE A 31 -16.90 2.54 15.35
N ASP A 32 -16.24 3.57 14.86
CA ASP A 32 -16.89 4.66 14.15
C ASP A 32 -16.90 4.39 12.65
N LEU A 33 -18.10 4.25 12.08
CA LEU A 33 -18.30 4.10 10.64
C LEU A 33 -17.93 5.41 9.94
N ALA A 34 -17.08 5.32 8.92
CA ALA A 34 -16.65 6.44 8.12
C ALA A 34 -17.83 7.06 7.36
N SER A 35 -17.87 8.40 7.26
CA SER A 35 -18.72 9.03 6.24
C SER A 35 -18.11 8.83 4.84
N ILE A 36 -18.90 9.09 3.80
CA ILE A 36 -18.42 8.95 2.41
C ILE A 36 -17.18 9.81 2.08
N LYS A 37 -16.92 10.86 2.86
CA LYS A 37 -15.72 11.72 2.71
C LYS A 37 -14.52 11.25 3.51
N GLU A 38 -14.72 10.27 4.38
CA GLU A 38 -13.74 9.75 5.32
C GLU A 38 -13.41 8.28 5.05
N VAL A 39 -14.08 7.63 4.09
CA VAL A 39 -13.71 6.28 3.66
C VAL A 39 -12.28 6.28 3.17
N HIS A 40 -11.54 5.27 3.57
CA HIS A 40 -10.12 5.16 3.26
C HIS A 40 -9.92 4.23 2.07
N PHE A 41 -9.11 4.66 1.10
CA PHE A 41 -8.80 3.87 -0.08
C PHE A 41 -7.42 3.26 0.07
N ASN A 42 -7.36 1.94 0.09
CA ASN A 42 -6.13 1.23 0.40
C ASN A 42 -6.08 -0.11 -0.34
N SER A 43 -5.24 -1.00 0.17
CA SER A 43 -5.15 -2.39 -0.24
C SER A 43 -5.12 -3.28 0.98
N VAL A 44 -5.70 -4.47 0.85
CA VAL A 44 -5.54 -5.55 1.83
C VAL A 44 -4.53 -6.55 1.32
N GLU A 45 -3.73 -7.05 2.26
CA GLU A 45 -2.69 -8.05 2.05
C GLU A 45 -3.23 -9.42 2.50
N ILE A 46 -3.13 -10.45 1.66
CA ILE A 46 -3.61 -11.80 1.99
C ILE A 46 -2.64 -12.90 1.60
N GLY A 47 -2.65 -13.97 2.39
CA GLY A 47 -1.82 -15.14 2.19
C GLY A 47 -0.46 -15.05 2.90
N PRO A 48 0.59 -15.72 2.41
CA PRO A 48 0.56 -16.67 1.31
C PRO A 48 -0.38 -17.84 1.65
N PHE A 49 -1.06 -18.40 0.65
CA PHE A 49 -1.97 -19.53 0.87
C PHE A 49 -1.22 -20.84 1.07
N THR A 50 0.02 -20.91 0.57
CA THR A 50 0.89 -22.08 0.76
C THR A 50 2.31 -21.68 1.16
N SER A 51 3.02 -22.57 1.88
CA SER A 51 4.42 -22.32 2.29
C SER A 51 5.42 -22.25 1.12
N GLU A 52 5.02 -22.67 -0.07
CA GLU A 52 5.84 -22.67 -1.28
C GLU A 52 5.84 -21.31 -1.98
N GLU A 53 4.79 -20.51 -1.79
CA GLU A 53 4.67 -19.18 -2.37
C GLU A 53 5.76 -18.25 -1.81
N LYS A 54 6.39 -17.50 -2.71
CA LYS A 54 7.46 -16.54 -2.42
C LYS A 54 7.00 -15.12 -2.69
N GLY A 55 5.83 -14.80 -2.19
CA GLY A 55 5.19 -13.51 -2.34
C GLY A 55 3.82 -13.53 -1.69
N GLN A 56 3.11 -12.44 -1.90
CA GLN A 56 1.87 -12.14 -1.23
C GLN A 56 0.84 -11.64 -2.23
N TYR A 57 -0.44 -11.81 -1.92
CA TYR A 57 -1.53 -11.31 -2.76
C TYR A 57 -2.07 -10.00 -2.20
N TYR A 58 -2.33 -9.06 -3.10
CA TYR A 58 -2.91 -7.77 -2.77
C TYR A 58 -4.18 -7.52 -3.58
N THR A 59 -5.15 -6.85 -2.97
CA THR A 59 -6.31 -6.30 -3.70
C THR A 59 -6.70 -4.95 -3.13
N ASN A 60 -7.28 -4.08 -3.96
CA ASN A 60 -7.76 -2.79 -3.49
C ASN A 60 -8.95 -2.97 -2.56
N SER A 61 -9.00 -2.12 -1.54
CA SER A 61 -10.07 -2.07 -0.56
C SER A 61 -10.56 -0.64 -0.37
N VAL A 62 -11.79 -0.54 0.10
CA VAL A 62 -12.34 0.68 0.70
C VAL A 62 -12.63 0.36 2.15
N GLY A 63 -11.82 0.91 3.06
CA GLY A 63 -12.01 0.84 4.49
C GLY A 63 -13.24 1.66 4.90
N LEU A 64 -14.16 1.01 5.61
CA LEU A 64 -15.44 1.59 6.03
C LEU A 64 -15.43 2.04 7.49
N ILE A 65 -14.41 1.65 8.26
CA ILE A 65 -14.20 2.14 9.64
C ILE A 65 -13.25 3.33 9.58
N LYS A 66 -13.56 4.38 10.34
CA LYS A 66 -12.71 5.56 10.48
C LYS A 66 -11.75 5.41 11.67
N ASP A 67 -12.29 4.98 12.79
CA ASP A 67 -11.57 4.92 14.06
C ASP A 67 -12.23 3.86 14.95
N SER A 68 -11.45 3.32 15.90
CA SER A 68 -11.92 2.29 16.81
C SER A 68 -11.18 2.36 18.14
N GLU A 69 -11.85 1.89 19.20
CA GLU A 69 -11.30 1.90 20.56
C GLU A 69 -10.02 1.08 20.69
N ALA A 70 -10.04 -0.14 20.14
CA ALA A 70 -9.00 -1.14 20.34
C ALA A 70 -7.94 -1.13 19.23
N TYR A 71 -8.28 -0.66 18.02
CA TYR A 71 -7.44 -0.80 16.84
C TYR A 71 -7.10 0.55 16.16
N GLY A 72 -7.56 1.67 16.72
CA GLY A 72 -7.33 3.02 16.18
C GLY A 72 -7.78 3.13 14.73
N GLU A 73 -6.89 3.67 13.88
CA GLU A 73 -7.12 3.95 12.45
C GLU A 73 -7.01 2.72 11.53
N CYS A 74 -7.24 1.50 12.05
CA CYS A 74 -7.35 0.31 11.22
C CYS A 74 -8.69 0.31 10.46
N THR A 75 -8.70 0.94 9.28
CA THR A 75 -9.93 1.22 8.52
C THR A 75 -10.53 0.00 7.83
N GLU A 76 -9.71 -1.02 7.60
CA GLU A 76 -9.99 -2.24 6.83
C GLU A 76 -10.63 -3.37 7.67
N ILE A 77 -10.97 -3.08 8.93
CA ILE A 77 -11.79 -3.95 9.79
C ILE A 77 -13.18 -4.24 9.18
N LEU A 78 -13.67 -3.34 8.33
CA LEU A 78 -14.81 -3.60 7.46
C LEU A 78 -14.51 -2.99 6.10
N VAL A 79 -14.59 -3.78 5.04
CA VAL A 79 -14.17 -3.37 3.71
C VAL A 79 -15.22 -3.60 2.64
N TRP A 80 -15.22 -2.72 1.64
CA TRP A 80 -15.70 -3.02 0.30
C TRP A 80 -14.50 -3.37 -0.59
N LEU A 81 -14.62 -4.44 -1.37
CA LEU A 81 -13.57 -4.95 -2.27
C LEU A 81 -14.00 -4.72 -3.73
N PRO A 82 -13.56 -3.64 -4.40
CA PRO A 82 -14.10 -3.24 -5.70
C PRO A 82 -13.92 -4.28 -6.82
N ARG A 83 -12.81 -5.03 -6.80
CA ARG A 83 -12.51 -6.04 -7.82
C ARG A 83 -13.27 -7.35 -7.61
N LEU A 84 -13.62 -7.66 -6.36
CA LEU A 84 -14.47 -8.80 -6.02
C LEU A 84 -15.96 -8.43 -6.09
N GLN A 85 -16.29 -7.14 -5.95
CA GLN A 85 -17.63 -6.62 -5.74
C GLN A 85 -18.32 -7.25 -4.52
N LEU A 86 -17.55 -7.41 -3.44
CA LEU A 86 -18.00 -8.03 -2.19
C LEU A 86 -17.60 -7.16 -1.00
N TYR A 87 -18.37 -7.32 0.09
CA TYR A 87 -17.96 -6.85 1.41
C TYR A 87 -17.14 -7.92 2.12
N GLY A 88 -16.34 -7.49 3.09
CA GLY A 88 -15.56 -8.40 3.93
C GLY A 88 -15.01 -7.72 5.18
N THR A 89 -14.25 -8.48 5.94
CA THR A 89 -13.39 -8.01 7.03
C THR A 89 -11.99 -8.59 6.84
N TRP A 90 -10.97 -7.81 7.14
CA TRP A 90 -9.57 -8.23 7.02
C TRP A 90 -8.93 -8.37 8.39
N ASP A 91 -8.52 -9.59 8.73
CA ASP A 91 -7.69 -9.85 9.90
C ASP A 91 -6.22 -9.58 9.54
N HIS A 92 -5.79 -8.35 9.76
CA HIS A 92 -4.41 -7.92 9.55
C HIS A 92 -3.39 -8.72 10.37
N SER A 93 -3.79 -9.34 11.49
CA SER A 93 -2.84 -10.09 12.33
C SER A 93 -2.52 -11.49 11.79
N HIS A 94 -3.34 -12.00 10.88
CA HIS A 94 -3.20 -13.32 10.26
C HIS A 94 -3.15 -13.27 8.73
N ASP A 95 -3.18 -12.08 8.13
CA ASP A 95 -3.27 -11.87 6.67
C ASP A 95 -4.47 -12.60 6.04
N GLU A 96 -5.58 -12.69 6.77
CA GLU A 96 -6.79 -13.41 6.36
C GLU A 96 -7.89 -12.43 5.93
N LEU A 97 -8.53 -12.71 4.79
CA LEU A 97 -9.68 -11.97 4.31
C LEU A 97 -10.92 -12.85 4.37
N HIS A 98 -11.88 -12.42 5.18
CA HIS A 98 -13.20 -13.02 5.25
C HIS A 98 -14.17 -12.22 4.38
N ILE A 99 -14.76 -12.88 3.38
CA ILE A 99 -15.73 -12.26 2.47
C ILE A 99 -17.16 -12.62 2.87
N PHE A 100 -18.10 -11.73 2.58
CA PHE A 100 -19.53 -11.89 2.82
C PHE A 100 -20.26 -12.12 1.49
N PRO A 101 -20.31 -13.37 0.98
CA PRO A 101 -20.96 -13.65 -0.30
C PRO A 101 -22.46 -13.35 -0.23
N ASN A 102 -23.05 -13.02 -1.38
CA ASN A 102 -24.48 -12.80 -1.56
C ASN A 102 -25.12 -11.76 -0.62
N THR A 103 -24.32 -10.85 -0.07
CA THR A 103 -24.76 -9.85 0.92
C THR A 103 -24.63 -8.44 0.34
N THR A 104 -25.66 -7.61 0.52
CA THR A 104 -25.64 -6.18 0.16
C THR A 104 -25.41 -5.30 1.40
N TRP A 105 -25.08 -4.02 1.20
CA TRP A 105 -25.00 -3.09 2.35
C TRP A 105 -26.34 -2.99 3.07
N THR A 106 -27.44 -2.99 2.32
CA THR A 106 -28.80 -2.97 2.85
C THR A 106 -29.07 -4.13 3.81
N ASP A 107 -28.52 -5.31 3.53
CA ASP A 107 -28.63 -6.47 4.41
C ASP A 107 -27.78 -6.29 5.68
N MET A 108 -26.55 -5.79 5.53
CA MET A 108 -25.57 -5.66 6.61
C MET A 108 -25.88 -4.53 7.59
N LYS A 109 -26.38 -3.39 7.11
CA LYS A 109 -26.35 -2.12 7.85
C LYS A 109 -27.12 -2.13 9.18
N SER A 110 -28.10 -3.02 9.30
CA SER A 110 -28.89 -3.21 10.52
C SER A 110 -28.17 -4.03 11.61
N ASN A 111 -27.05 -4.69 11.26
CA ASN A 111 -26.34 -5.63 12.13
C ASN A 111 -24.81 -5.60 11.92
N LEU A 112 -24.23 -4.41 11.68
CA LEU A 112 -22.80 -4.27 11.37
C LEU A 112 -21.86 -4.85 12.42
N ALA A 113 -22.25 -4.85 13.70
CA ALA A 113 -21.46 -5.41 14.79
C ALA A 113 -21.08 -6.88 14.53
N SER A 114 -22.01 -7.71 14.03
CA SER A 114 -21.69 -9.11 13.71
C SER A 114 -20.71 -9.22 12.55
N TYR A 115 -20.79 -8.35 11.55
CA TYR A 115 -19.86 -8.38 10.41
C TYR A 115 -18.44 -7.91 10.80
N ILE A 116 -18.33 -6.96 11.71
CA ILE A 116 -17.04 -6.52 12.27
C ILE A 116 -16.42 -7.64 13.13
N GLU A 117 -17.21 -8.30 13.98
CA GLU A 117 -16.74 -9.35 14.88
C GLU A 117 -16.39 -10.68 14.18
N ALA A 118 -16.72 -10.79 12.89
CA ALA A 118 -16.55 -12.00 12.10
C ALA A 118 -15.10 -12.50 12.09
N GLN A 119 -14.15 -11.57 12.02
CA GLN A 119 -12.71 -11.86 12.00
C GLN A 119 -12.21 -12.54 13.28
N TRP A 120 -12.89 -12.35 14.42
CA TRP A 120 -12.50 -12.99 15.68
C TRP A 120 -13.29 -14.28 15.97
N GLY A 121 -14.17 -14.72 15.05
CA GLY A 121 -15.00 -15.89 15.22
C GLY A 121 -15.98 -15.81 16.40
N ARG A 122 -16.33 -14.58 16.83
CA ARG A 122 -17.25 -14.34 17.96
C ARG A 122 -18.55 -13.73 17.46
N TYR A 123 -19.66 -14.39 17.75
CA TYR A 123 -21.01 -13.86 17.51
C TYR A 123 -21.85 -14.04 18.77
N GLU A 124 -22.57 -13.00 19.22
CA GLU A 124 -23.59 -13.17 20.26
C GLU A 124 -24.87 -13.79 19.68
N GLY A 125 -25.31 -14.91 20.26
CA GLY A 125 -26.65 -15.48 20.04
C GLY A 125 -26.84 -16.21 18.71
N SER A 126 -28.04 -16.16 18.15
CA SER A 126 -28.46 -16.90 16.94
C SER A 126 -28.18 -16.17 15.62
N LYS A 127 -27.25 -15.19 15.61
CA LYS A 127 -26.91 -14.38 14.44
C LYS A 127 -25.55 -14.78 13.88
N GLU A 128 -25.41 -16.07 13.60
CA GLU A 128 -24.30 -16.57 12.80
C GLU A 128 -24.43 -15.95 11.41
N ILE A 129 -23.48 -15.11 11.03
CA ILE A 129 -23.38 -14.61 9.67
C ILE A 129 -22.58 -15.61 8.85
N GLU A 130 -22.98 -15.81 7.61
CA GLU A 130 -22.23 -16.62 6.67
C GLU A 130 -21.08 -15.79 6.10
N PHE A 131 -19.85 -16.26 6.29
CA PHE A 131 -18.66 -15.70 5.69
C PHE A 131 -17.77 -16.83 5.17
N LEU A 132 -16.90 -16.50 4.22
CA LEU A 132 -15.89 -17.42 3.69
C LEU A 132 -14.52 -16.78 3.90
N THR A 133 -13.61 -17.50 4.55
CA THR A 133 -12.18 -17.16 4.52
C THR A 133 -11.65 -17.52 3.14
N LEU A 134 -10.97 -16.58 2.48
CA LEU A 134 -10.30 -16.89 1.23
C LEU A 134 -9.06 -17.74 1.50
N GLU A 135 -9.02 -18.92 0.88
CA GLU A 135 -7.90 -19.88 0.98
C GLU A 135 -7.10 -19.98 -0.32
N SER A 136 -7.50 -19.25 -1.37
CA SER A 136 -6.82 -19.19 -2.66
C SER A 136 -7.22 -17.93 -3.44
N ALA A 137 -6.35 -17.47 -4.35
CA ALA A 137 -6.67 -16.45 -5.33
C ALA A 137 -7.40 -17.01 -6.57
N ASP A 138 -7.47 -18.33 -6.74
CA ASP A 138 -7.98 -18.99 -7.96
C ASP A 138 -9.47 -18.75 -8.21
N ASP A 139 -10.26 -18.53 -7.16
CA ASP A 139 -11.69 -18.21 -7.28
C ASP A 139 -11.91 -16.80 -7.86
N TYR A 140 -10.92 -15.91 -7.71
CA TYR A 140 -10.96 -14.53 -8.19
C TYR A 140 -9.62 -14.13 -8.85
N PRO A 141 -9.21 -14.79 -9.94
CA PRO A 141 -7.85 -14.68 -10.48
C PRO A 141 -7.53 -13.29 -11.05
N SER A 142 -8.57 -12.51 -11.36
CA SER A 142 -8.45 -11.12 -11.82
C SER A 142 -8.61 -10.09 -10.71
N ALA A 143 -8.84 -10.51 -9.46
CA ALA A 143 -9.08 -9.63 -8.33
C ALA A 143 -7.84 -9.39 -7.48
N PHE A 144 -6.82 -10.22 -7.62
CA PHE A 144 -5.58 -10.14 -6.83
C PHE A 144 -4.37 -9.84 -7.71
N ASP A 145 -3.38 -9.21 -7.10
CA ASP A 145 -2.04 -9.05 -7.64
C ASP A 145 -1.05 -9.80 -6.77
N PHE A 146 -0.35 -10.76 -7.36
CA PHE A 146 0.74 -11.44 -6.66
C PHE A 146 2.02 -10.60 -6.76
N ILE A 147 2.57 -10.22 -5.62
CA ILE A 147 3.82 -9.47 -5.52
C ILE A 147 4.86 -10.36 -4.84
N PRO A 148 5.93 -10.76 -5.54
CA PRO A 148 7.00 -11.55 -4.95
C PRO A 148 7.70 -10.83 -3.81
N TYR A 149 8.17 -11.60 -2.84
CA TYR A 149 9.12 -11.10 -1.84
C TYR A 149 10.46 -10.77 -2.52
N VAL A 150 11.28 -9.95 -1.87
CA VAL A 150 12.68 -9.66 -2.22
C VAL A 150 12.90 -9.18 -3.67
N LEU A 151 11.97 -8.39 -4.22
CA LEU A 151 12.10 -7.80 -5.56
C LEU A 151 13.31 -6.85 -5.67
N ASP A 152 13.67 -6.18 -4.57
CA ASP A 152 14.88 -5.37 -4.44
C ASP A 152 16.14 -6.17 -4.81
N GLN A 153 16.32 -7.35 -4.19
CA GLN A 153 17.45 -8.26 -4.47
C GLN A 153 17.39 -8.85 -5.88
N THR A 154 16.16 -9.03 -6.40
CA THR A 154 15.95 -9.50 -7.77
C THR A 154 16.45 -8.47 -8.76
N VAL A 155 16.12 -7.18 -8.57
CA VAL A 155 16.55 -6.08 -9.43
C VAL A 155 18.06 -5.82 -9.33
N GLU A 156 18.66 -5.92 -8.14
CA GLU A 156 20.11 -5.78 -7.95
C GLU A 156 20.92 -6.69 -8.88
N LYS A 157 20.45 -7.93 -9.07
CA LYS A 157 21.10 -8.94 -9.91
C LYS A 157 20.62 -8.95 -11.36
N LEU A 158 19.60 -8.17 -11.68
CA LEU A 158 18.97 -8.16 -12.99
C LEU A 158 19.86 -7.41 -13.99
N PRO A 159 20.19 -7.98 -15.16
CA PRO A 159 20.93 -7.26 -16.18
C PRO A 159 20.07 -6.15 -16.80
N ASP A 160 20.72 -5.09 -17.28
CA ASP A 160 20.00 -3.88 -17.72
C ASP A 160 19.08 -4.12 -18.91
N GLU A 161 19.38 -5.10 -19.77
CA GLU A 161 18.54 -5.44 -20.92
C GLU A 161 17.16 -6.01 -20.51
N LYS A 162 17.03 -6.45 -19.25
CA LYS A 162 15.82 -7.08 -18.71
C LYS A 162 14.95 -6.14 -17.88
N LEU A 163 15.39 -4.88 -17.68
CA LEU A 163 14.66 -3.89 -16.89
C LEU A 163 13.26 -3.59 -17.45
N CYS A 164 13.10 -3.48 -18.77
CA CYS A 164 11.79 -3.27 -19.37
C CYS A 164 10.85 -4.47 -19.21
N GLU A 165 11.39 -5.70 -19.24
CA GLU A 165 10.59 -6.91 -18.98
C GLU A 165 10.11 -6.94 -17.54
N PHE A 166 10.96 -6.54 -16.59
CA PHE A 166 10.58 -6.39 -15.18
C PHE A 166 9.43 -5.39 -14.99
N LEU A 167 9.50 -4.21 -15.61
CA LEU A 167 8.42 -3.22 -15.55
C LEU A 167 7.12 -3.76 -16.14
N ASN A 168 7.19 -4.40 -17.31
CA ASN A 168 6.01 -5.01 -17.94
C ASN A 168 5.33 -6.06 -17.05
N GLN A 169 6.12 -6.74 -16.21
CA GLN A 169 5.62 -7.78 -15.32
C GLN A 169 5.03 -7.22 -14.02
N TYR A 170 5.67 -6.23 -13.39
CA TYR A 170 5.36 -5.86 -12.01
C TYR A 170 4.92 -4.41 -11.81
N GLU A 171 5.17 -3.49 -12.75
CA GLU A 171 4.93 -2.06 -12.54
C GLU A 171 3.45 -1.78 -12.23
N THR A 172 2.54 -2.34 -13.05
CA THR A 172 1.10 -2.07 -12.90
C THR A 172 0.51 -2.71 -11.64
N SER A 173 0.97 -3.90 -11.24
CA SER A 173 0.47 -4.56 -10.03
C SER A 173 0.93 -3.81 -8.77
N ILE A 174 2.21 -3.46 -8.68
CA ILE A 174 2.75 -2.71 -7.54
C ILE A 174 2.12 -1.31 -7.45
N LEU A 175 2.02 -0.58 -8.57
CA LEU A 175 1.46 0.79 -8.59
C LEU A 175 -0.04 0.84 -8.25
N ARG A 176 -0.75 -0.29 -8.33
CA ARG A 176 -2.14 -0.38 -7.91
C ARG A 176 -2.30 -0.34 -6.38
N HIS A 177 -1.23 -0.64 -5.66
CA HIS A 177 -1.18 -0.73 -4.21
C HIS A 177 -0.20 0.30 -3.67
N CYS A 178 -0.56 1.59 -3.72
CA CYS A 178 0.26 2.68 -3.21
C CYS A 178 0.09 2.84 -1.69
N HIS A 179 1.13 3.34 -1.00
CA HIS A 179 1.14 3.60 0.44
C HIS A 179 0.92 2.36 1.34
N VAL A 180 1.26 1.17 0.85
CA VAL A 180 1.20 -0.08 1.62
C VAL A 180 2.56 -0.33 2.25
N SER A 181 2.63 -0.33 3.58
CA SER A 181 3.88 -0.48 4.35
C SER A 181 4.63 -1.78 4.08
N GLY A 182 3.93 -2.87 3.72
CA GLY A 182 4.54 -4.14 3.35
C GLY A 182 5.28 -4.14 2.00
N LEU A 183 5.10 -3.10 1.19
CA LEU A 183 5.60 -3.05 -0.20
C LEU A 183 6.87 -2.22 -0.41
N ASP A 184 7.56 -1.79 0.66
CA ASP A 184 8.78 -0.99 0.58
C ASP A 184 9.84 -1.60 -0.36
N ASN A 185 10.08 -2.91 -0.28
CA ASN A 185 11.03 -3.60 -1.18
C ASN A 185 10.59 -3.57 -2.65
N ALA A 186 9.28 -3.66 -2.91
CA ALA A 186 8.72 -3.63 -4.25
C ALA A 186 8.79 -2.20 -4.84
N TYR A 187 8.50 -1.19 -4.02
CA TYR A 187 8.71 0.21 -4.37
C TYR A 187 10.20 0.47 -4.65
N PHE A 188 11.12 -0.13 -3.89
CA PHE A 188 12.55 0.10 -4.05
C PHE A 188 13.03 -0.49 -5.36
N ALA A 189 12.56 -1.70 -5.66
CA ALA A 189 12.80 -2.36 -6.93
C ALA A 189 12.36 -1.46 -8.11
N LEU A 190 11.14 -0.90 -8.07
CA LEU A 190 10.68 0.02 -9.12
C LEU A 190 11.55 1.28 -9.22
N ALA A 191 11.86 1.93 -8.09
CA ALA A 191 12.68 3.13 -8.08
C ALA A 191 14.08 2.88 -8.67
N ASN A 192 14.70 1.75 -8.32
CA ASN A 192 16.00 1.32 -8.85
C ASN A 192 15.93 1.05 -10.36
N VAL A 193 14.88 0.37 -10.84
CA VAL A 193 14.69 0.16 -12.29
C VAL A 193 14.53 1.49 -13.04
N TYR A 194 13.72 2.43 -12.53
CA TYR A 194 13.55 3.74 -13.16
C TYR A 194 14.85 4.54 -13.20
N PHE A 195 15.61 4.54 -12.11
CA PHE A 195 16.93 5.16 -12.04
C PHE A 195 17.88 4.60 -13.11
N ARG A 196 18.01 3.28 -13.19
CA ARG A 196 18.91 2.62 -14.16
C ARG A 196 18.49 2.87 -15.61
N LEU A 197 17.19 2.85 -15.90
CA LEU A 197 16.66 3.16 -17.23
C LEU A 197 16.90 4.63 -17.61
N GLY A 198 16.66 5.55 -16.67
CA GLY A 198 16.88 6.98 -16.88
C GLY A 198 18.35 7.33 -17.11
N ALA A 199 19.27 6.75 -16.33
CA ALA A 199 20.71 6.94 -16.52
C ALA A 199 21.22 6.46 -17.89
N LYS A 200 20.54 5.48 -18.50
CA LYS A 200 20.91 4.93 -19.82
C LYS A 200 20.21 5.59 -21.00
N ASN A 201 19.10 6.28 -20.75
CA ASN A 201 18.30 6.90 -21.79
C ASN A 201 18.01 8.38 -21.47
N PRO A 202 18.98 9.27 -21.71
CA PRO A 202 18.86 10.71 -21.40
C PRO A 202 17.65 11.37 -22.05
N ASP A 203 17.25 10.93 -23.25
CA ASP A 203 16.11 11.48 -23.98
C ASP A 203 14.76 11.24 -23.27
N GLN A 204 14.70 10.26 -22.37
CA GLN A 204 13.52 9.92 -21.56
C GLN A 204 13.74 10.12 -20.06
N GLU A 205 14.91 10.63 -19.64
CA GLU A 205 15.29 10.75 -18.24
C GLU A 205 14.22 11.46 -17.40
N LYS A 206 13.63 12.53 -17.94
CA LYS A 206 12.57 13.28 -17.26
C LYS A 206 11.38 12.40 -16.87
N ILE A 207 10.93 11.52 -17.76
CA ILE A 207 9.79 10.62 -17.51
C ILE A 207 10.13 9.65 -16.38
N TRP A 208 11.36 9.11 -16.38
CA TRP A 208 11.82 8.20 -15.34
C TRP A 208 11.97 8.88 -13.98
N LYS A 209 12.45 10.14 -13.95
CA LYS A 209 12.50 10.93 -12.73
C LYS A 209 11.11 11.20 -12.15
N GLU A 210 10.15 11.58 -13.00
CA GLU A 210 8.76 11.81 -12.57
C GLU A 210 8.14 10.54 -11.95
N LYS A 211 8.31 9.39 -12.60
CA LYS A 211 7.88 8.09 -12.04
C LYS A 211 8.59 7.72 -10.74
N CYS A 212 9.89 8.00 -10.66
CA CYS A 212 10.69 7.72 -9.46
C CYS A 212 10.23 8.59 -8.29
N VAL A 213 10.06 9.91 -8.47
CA VAL A 213 9.51 10.80 -7.45
C VAL A 213 8.12 10.33 -6.98
N GLN A 214 7.27 9.87 -7.90
CA GLN A 214 5.97 9.31 -7.53
C GLN A 214 6.11 8.09 -6.61
N ILE A 215 6.93 7.11 -6.98
CA ILE A 215 7.17 5.92 -6.14
C ILE A 215 7.80 6.27 -4.79
N LEU A 216 8.74 7.21 -4.77
CA LEU A 216 9.38 7.65 -3.52
C LEU A 216 8.38 8.30 -2.57
N SER A 217 7.28 8.85 -3.06
CA SER A 217 6.21 9.40 -2.21
C SER A 217 5.32 8.34 -1.56
N TYR A 218 5.46 7.05 -1.93
CA TYR A 218 4.65 5.97 -1.36
C TYR A 218 5.22 5.36 -0.08
N TYR A 219 6.49 5.58 0.19
CA TYR A 219 7.10 5.14 1.44
C TYR A 219 6.49 5.87 2.63
N SER A 220 6.37 5.15 3.74
CA SER A 220 6.16 5.77 5.03
C SER A 220 7.31 6.73 5.36
N GLU A 221 7.02 7.75 6.16
CA GLU A 221 8.05 8.69 6.61
C GLU A 221 9.24 7.91 7.20
N ASN A 222 10.44 8.21 6.72
CA ASN A 222 11.72 7.68 7.17
C ASN A 222 12.05 6.20 6.86
N THR A 223 11.29 5.49 6.00
CA THR A 223 11.56 4.06 5.73
C THR A 223 12.45 3.77 4.52
N PHE A 224 12.48 4.66 3.52
CA PHE A 224 13.28 4.44 2.32
C PHE A 224 14.81 4.56 2.56
N HIS A 225 15.23 5.18 3.66
CA HIS A 225 16.54 5.83 3.79
C HIS A 225 17.67 4.96 4.36
N TYR A 226 17.60 3.64 4.25
CA TYR A 226 18.59 2.77 4.90
C TYR A 226 19.76 2.35 4.00
N LEU A 227 19.68 2.53 2.67
CA LEU A 227 20.72 2.08 1.73
C LEU A 227 21.35 3.23 0.92
N ARG A 228 22.67 3.14 0.68
CA ARG A 228 23.43 4.08 -0.18
C ARG A 228 22.77 4.27 -1.55
N GLU A 229 22.26 3.19 -2.13
CA GLU A 229 21.58 3.21 -3.43
C GLU A 229 20.29 4.03 -3.37
N GLY A 230 19.54 3.94 -2.27
CA GLY A 230 18.35 4.78 -2.03
C GLY A 230 18.68 6.27 -2.01
N ALA A 231 19.77 6.67 -1.33
CA ALA A 231 20.25 8.05 -1.34
C ALA A 231 20.55 8.58 -2.75
N GLU A 232 21.24 7.77 -3.55
CA GLU A 232 21.60 8.13 -4.93
C GLU A 232 20.36 8.29 -5.81
N ILE A 233 19.41 7.35 -5.70
CA ILE A 233 18.13 7.38 -6.40
C ILE A 233 17.33 8.63 -6.03
N CYS A 234 17.22 8.96 -4.73
CA CYS A 234 16.51 10.15 -4.24
C CYS A 234 17.07 11.43 -4.87
N VAL A 235 18.40 11.62 -4.78
CA VAL A 235 19.05 12.82 -5.31
C VAL A 235 18.87 12.87 -6.82
N TRP A 236 19.17 11.79 -7.54
CA TRP A 236 19.00 11.74 -9.00
C TRP A 236 17.58 12.12 -9.43
N ALA A 237 16.56 11.57 -8.74
CA ALA A 237 15.16 11.81 -9.05
C ALA A 237 14.75 13.27 -8.82
N SER A 238 15.17 13.85 -7.69
CA SER A 238 14.92 15.25 -7.35
C SER A 238 15.94 15.78 -6.34
N ALA A 239 16.65 16.85 -6.72
CA ALA A 239 17.56 17.54 -5.82
C ALA A 239 16.87 18.09 -4.57
N ASP A 240 15.61 18.54 -4.68
CA ASP A 240 14.87 19.08 -3.54
C ASP A 240 14.50 17.95 -2.57
N LEU A 241 14.07 16.80 -3.10
CA LEU A 241 13.80 15.61 -2.30
C LEU A 241 15.06 15.10 -1.60
N GLY A 242 16.18 14.99 -2.34
CA GLY A 242 17.45 14.57 -1.77
C GLY A 242 17.95 15.51 -0.67
N LEU A 243 17.66 16.81 -0.76
CA LEU A 243 18.05 17.79 0.24
C LEU A 243 17.18 17.68 1.49
N GLN A 244 15.88 17.49 1.30
CA GLN A 244 14.95 17.25 2.41
C GLN A 244 15.37 15.99 3.19
N VAL A 245 15.59 14.86 2.50
CA VAL A 245 16.06 13.62 3.14
C VAL A 245 17.39 13.83 3.88
N PHE A 246 18.31 14.60 3.30
CA PHE A 246 19.57 14.94 3.98
C PHE A 246 19.33 15.73 5.27
N GLN A 247 18.40 16.69 5.25
CA GLN A 247 18.05 17.50 6.42
C GLN A 247 17.38 16.66 7.51
N ASP A 248 16.40 15.85 7.14
CA ASP A 248 15.67 14.97 8.06
C ASP A 248 16.65 14.06 8.82
N LEU A 249 17.65 13.51 8.11
CA LEU A 249 18.69 12.68 8.73
C LEU A 249 19.64 13.44 9.65
N LEU A 250 19.96 14.71 9.34
CA LEU A 250 20.79 15.52 10.24
C LEU A 250 20.06 15.83 11.55
N ASP A 251 18.73 15.88 11.51
CA ASP A 251 17.87 16.12 12.67
C ASP A 251 17.57 14.83 13.47
N GLU A 252 17.79 13.65 12.89
CA GLU A 252 17.73 12.36 13.59
C GLU A 252 18.91 12.14 14.55
N ASP A 253 18.66 11.42 15.65
CA ASP A 253 19.67 11.13 16.68
C ASP A 253 20.85 10.34 16.08
N GLN A 254 22.09 10.73 16.40
CA GLN A 254 23.30 10.17 15.79
C GLN A 254 23.42 8.64 15.97
N ALA A 255 22.75 8.07 16.96
CA ALA A 255 22.71 6.63 17.20
C ALA A 255 21.83 5.84 16.19
N GLN A 256 20.97 6.54 15.44
CA GLN A 256 20.07 5.95 14.44
C GLN A 256 20.49 6.25 12.99
N GLN A 257 21.46 7.15 12.79
CA GLN A 257 21.97 7.47 11.46
C GLN A 257 22.71 6.27 10.84
N PRO A 258 22.41 5.86 9.59
CA PRO A 258 23.16 4.81 8.92
C PRO A 258 24.59 5.30 8.63
N GLU A 259 25.62 4.52 9.01
CA GLU A 259 27.05 4.89 9.00
C GLU A 259 27.61 5.46 7.67
N TYR A 260 26.88 5.33 6.56
CA TYR A 260 27.36 5.72 5.21
C TYR A 260 26.41 6.65 4.45
N PHE A 261 25.27 7.03 5.02
CA PHE A 261 24.19 7.65 4.23
C PHE A 261 24.46 9.13 3.90
N GLY A 262 24.91 9.93 4.87
CA GLY A 262 25.23 11.35 4.64
C GLY A 262 26.32 11.56 3.58
N GLY A 263 27.34 10.70 3.56
CA GLY A 263 28.39 10.74 2.53
C GLY A 263 27.89 10.32 1.14
N ALA A 264 26.94 9.37 1.08
CA ALA A 264 26.31 8.95 -0.17
C ALA A 264 25.48 10.07 -0.80
N ILE A 265 24.66 10.76 -0.01
CA ILE A 265 23.86 11.90 -0.49
C ILE A 265 24.77 13.00 -1.03
N LEU A 266 25.78 13.42 -0.27
CA LEU A 266 26.72 14.45 -0.71
C LEU A 266 27.42 14.07 -2.02
N SER A 267 27.83 12.81 -2.14
CA SER A 267 28.44 12.30 -3.38
C SER A 267 27.46 12.37 -4.55
N ALA A 268 26.20 11.96 -4.35
CA ALA A 268 25.18 12.02 -5.38
C ALA A 268 24.87 13.45 -5.82
N PHE A 269 24.85 14.43 -4.90
CA PHE A 269 24.67 15.84 -5.25
C PHE A 269 25.80 16.35 -6.16
N LEU A 270 27.05 16.00 -5.86
CA LEU A 270 28.20 16.37 -6.68
C LEU A 270 28.16 15.74 -8.08
N ILE A 271 27.53 14.57 -8.22
CA ILE A 271 27.40 13.86 -9.49
C ILE A 271 26.26 14.44 -10.34
N TYR A 272 25.08 14.64 -9.76
CA TYR A 272 23.86 14.94 -10.51
C TYR A 272 23.47 16.43 -10.53
N PHE A 273 23.92 17.21 -9.54
CA PHE A 273 23.61 18.63 -9.43
C PHE A 273 24.84 19.47 -9.05
N PRO A 274 25.95 19.39 -9.82
CA PRO A 274 27.20 20.06 -9.48
C PRO A 274 27.05 21.58 -9.35
N ASP A 275 26.15 22.20 -10.13
CA ASP A 275 25.95 23.65 -10.16
C ASP A 275 25.18 24.20 -8.95
N ARG A 276 24.51 23.35 -8.16
CA ARG A 276 23.74 23.78 -6.97
C ARG A 276 24.62 24.03 -5.74
N TRP A 277 25.91 23.73 -5.80
CA TRP A 277 26.84 23.93 -4.67
C TRP A 277 27.42 25.35 -4.61
N GLU A 278 27.30 26.13 -5.68
CA GLU A 278 27.84 27.50 -5.78
C GLU A 278 26.87 28.59 -5.28
N SER A 279 25.68 28.21 -4.81
CA SER A 279 24.61 29.10 -4.33
C SER A 279 24.32 28.92 -2.84
#